data_AF-A0A964DAK1-F1
#
_entry.id   AF-A0A964DAK1-F1
#
_cell.length_a   1.000
_cell.length_b   1.000
_cell.length_c   1.000
_cell.angle_alpha   90.00
_cell.angle_beta   90.00
_cell.angle_gamma   90.00
#
_symmetry.space_group_name_H-M   'P 1'
#
loop_
_entity.id
_entity.type
_entity.pdbx_description
1 polymer ?
#
loop_
_entity_poly.entity_id
_entity_poly.type
_entity_poly.pdbx_seq_one_letter_code
_entity_poly.pdbx_strand_id
1 'polypeptide(L)'
;MEFCPKCKSMMMPAKNIYKCRKCGFEKNIKEGFVSKTQRNEREVTVLEQREMGLPTARQRCEDCGNDTAYWWLRQLRSADESEVRFFRCTKCGKTWREYN
;
A
#
# COMPACT_ATOMS: atom_id res chain seq x y z
N MET A 1 -1.77 5.19 19.50
CA MET A 1 -0.41 5.06 20.06
C MET A 1 0.04 6.46 20.44
N GLU A 2 0.56 6.69 21.64
CA GLU A 2 0.97 8.02 22.12
C GLU A 2 2.45 8.01 22.56
N PHE A 3 3.13 9.13 22.42
CA PHE A 3 4.54 9.33 22.80
C PHE A 3 4.64 10.29 24.00
N CYS A 4 5.55 10.05 24.95
CA CYS A 4 5.74 10.96 26.10
C CYS A 4 6.25 12.31 25.59
N PRO A 5 5.65 13.44 25.98
CA PRO A 5 6.13 14.76 25.60
C PRO A 5 7.53 15.07 26.16
N LYS A 6 7.96 14.39 27.23
CA LYS A 6 9.30 14.55 27.84
C LYS A 6 10.35 13.60 27.25
N CYS A 7 10.03 12.30 27.17
CA CYS A 7 10.99 11.24 26.80
C CYS A 7 11.01 10.94 25.28
N LYS A 8 10.04 11.46 24.51
CA LYS A 8 9.69 11.06 23.14
C LYS A 8 9.58 9.54 22.92
N SER A 9 9.60 8.75 23.99
CA SER A 9 9.49 7.30 23.93
C SER A 9 8.02 6.92 23.89
N MET A 10 7.74 5.80 23.23
CA MET A 10 6.39 5.26 23.12
C MET A 10 5.83 4.93 24.51
N MET A 11 4.62 5.39 24.79
CA MET A 11 3.93 5.13 26.06
C MET A 11 3.11 3.85 25.96
N MET A 12 3.04 3.10 27.07
CA MET A 12 2.25 1.88 27.12
C MET A 12 0.90 2.11 27.82
N PRO A 13 -0.20 1.59 27.25
CA PRO A 13 -1.50 1.63 27.91
C PRO A 13 -1.51 0.67 29.10
N ALA A 14 -1.88 1.17 30.28
CA ALA A 14 -2.09 0.40 31.50
C ALA A 14 -3.46 0.78 32.08
N LYS A 15 -4.44 -0.12 31.95
CA LYS A 15 -5.78 -0.08 32.57
C LYS A 15 -6.56 1.27 32.51
N ASN A 16 -6.25 2.16 31.55
CA ASN A 16 -6.80 3.53 31.30
C ASN A 16 -5.80 4.68 31.44
N ILE A 17 -4.51 4.39 31.63
CA ILE A 17 -3.44 5.41 31.69
C ILE A 17 -2.31 5.02 30.75
N TYR A 18 -1.86 5.94 29.90
CA TYR A 18 -0.58 5.83 29.22
C TYR A 18 0.54 6.16 30.19
N LYS A 19 1.48 5.23 30.38
CA LYS A 19 2.68 5.42 31.20
C LYS A 19 3.94 5.31 30.34
N CYS A 20 4.84 6.31 30.40
CA CYS A 20 6.20 6.15 29.83
C CYS A 20 7.08 5.43 30.83
N ARG A 21 7.70 4.32 30.40
CA ARG A 21 8.67 3.56 31.20
C ARG A 21 9.97 4.32 31.49
N LYS A 22 10.29 5.35 30.69
CA LYS A 22 11.53 6.13 30.79
C LYS A 22 11.42 7.38 31.66
N CYS A 23 10.34 8.16 31.50
CA CYS A 23 10.09 9.44 32.20
C CYS A 23 9.13 9.30 33.39
N GLY A 24 8.46 8.16 33.56
CA GLY A 24 7.40 7.97 34.58
C GLY A 24 6.12 8.77 34.33
N PHE A 25 6.03 9.52 33.23
CA PHE A 25 4.87 10.36 32.90
C PHE A 25 3.63 9.52 32.66
N GLU A 26 2.51 9.98 33.23
CA GLU A 26 1.20 9.32 33.20
C GLU A 26 0.19 10.25 32.52
N LYS A 27 -0.58 9.73 31.56
CA LYS A 27 -1.64 10.46 30.85
C LYS A 27 -2.90 9.60 30.78
N ASN A 28 -4.05 10.16 31.12
CA ASN A 28 -5.31 9.41 31.08
C ASN A 28 -5.77 9.15 29.63
N ILE A 29 -6.18 7.92 29.34
CA ILE A 29 -6.65 7.50 28.00
C ILE A 29 -8.09 7.99 27.83
N LYS A 30 -8.28 9.09 27.08
CA LYS A 30 -9.61 9.72 26.91
C LYS A 30 -10.56 8.99 25.96
N GLU A 31 -10.07 8.06 25.15
CA GLU A 31 -10.91 7.29 24.22
C GLU A 31 -10.47 5.83 24.21
N GLY A 32 -11.42 4.93 24.42
CA GLY A 32 -11.21 3.48 24.51
C GLY A 32 -10.33 2.99 23.37
N PHE A 33 -9.17 2.45 23.72
CA PHE A 33 -8.22 1.91 22.75
C PHE A 33 -8.75 0.57 22.23
N VAL A 34 -9.75 0.62 21.38
CA VAL A 34 -10.19 -0.53 20.61
C VAL A 34 -9.13 -0.74 19.54
N SER A 35 -8.34 -1.81 19.67
CA SER A 35 -7.55 -2.34 18.57
C SER A 35 -8.52 -2.83 17.51
N LYS A 36 -9.05 -1.92 16.69
CA LYS A 36 -9.76 -2.30 15.49
C LYS A 36 -8.71 -2.96 14.59
N THR A 37 -8.84 -4.26 14.42
CA THR A 37 -8.26 -5.02 13.29
C THR A 37 -8.97 -4.58 12.01
N GLN A 38 -9.01 -3.28 11.73
CA GLN A 38 -9.31 -2.80 10.39
C GLN A 38 -7.97 -2.59 9.72
N ARG A 39 -7.56 -3.62 8.99
CA ARG A 39 -6.63 -3.49 7.89
C ARG A 39 -7.25 -2.43 6.98
N ASN A 40 -6.81 -1.18 7.11
CA ASN A 40 -6.97 -0.25 6.01
C ASN A 40 -6.20 -0.92 4.88
N GLU A 41 -6.92 -1.52 3.92
CA GLU A 41 -6.41 -1.64 2.58
C GLU A 41 -5.90 -0.24 2.27
N ARG A 42 -4.58 -0.09 2.23
CA ARG A 42 -3.98 1.15 1.78
C ARG A 42 -4.55 1.30 0.38
N GLU A 43 -5.56 2.16 0.23
CA GLU A 43 -5.93 2.71 -1.05
C GLU A 43 -4.64 3.37 -1.51
N VAL A 44 -3.87 2.61 -2.30
CA VAL A 44 -2.77 3.16 -3.06
C VAL A 44 -3.48 4.20 -3.91
N THR A 45 -3.37 5.47 -3.54
CA THR A 45 -3.82 6.57 -4.37
C THR A 45 -3.03 6.43 -5.65
N VAL A 46 -3.66 5.79 -6.60
CA VAL A 46 -3.20 5.71 -7.95
C VAL A 46 -3.34 7.12 -8.46
N LEU A 47 -2.27 7.89 -8.36
CA LEU A 47 -2.15 9.12 -9.12
C LEU A 47 -2.40 8.74 -10.59
N GLU A 48 -3.47 9.28 -11.17
CA GLU A 48 -3.88 9.11 -12.58
C GLU A 48 -2.86 9.67 -13.58
N GLN A 49 -1.61 9.88 -13.17
CA GLN A 49 -0.49 10.23 -14.03
C GLN A 49 0.23 8.94 -14.47
N ARG A 50 -0.53 7.95 -14.95
CA ARG A 50 -0.09 6.54 -14.99
C ARG A 50 0.65 6.10 -16.26
N GLU A 51 0.85 7.00 -17.22
CA GLU A 51 1.30 6.61 -18.58
C GLU A 51 2.56 7.34 -19.05
N MET A 52 3.03 8.38 -18.32
CA MET A 52 4.28 9.07 -18.67
C MET A 52 5.47 8.25 -18.17
N GLY A 53 6.10 7.49 -19.08
CA GLY A 53 7.38 6.82 -18.83
C GLY A 53 7.33 5.29 -18.68
N LEU A 54 6.15 4.66 -18.86
CA LEU A 54 6.10 3.20 -18.94
C LEU A 54 6.63 2.71 -20.29
N PRO A 55 7.48 1.67 -20.31
CA PRO A 55 7.92 1.08 -21.57
C PRO A 55 6.73 0.43 -22.30
N THR A 56 6.79 0.44 -23.63
CA THR A 56 5.81 -0.22 -24.49
C THR A 56 6.35 -1.56 -25.02
N ALA A 57 5.47 -2.54 -25.15
CA ALA A 57 5.74 -3.84 -25.76
C ALA A 57 4.70 -4.15 -26.84
N ARG A 58 5.06 -5.04 -27.78
CA ARG A 58 4.10 -5.60 -28.73
C ARG A 58 3.27 -6.68 -28.05
N GLN A 59 2.04 -6.34 -27.71
CA GLN A 59 1.07 -7.27 -27.15
C GLN A 59 -0.33 -6.91 -27.63
N ARG A 60 -1.00 -7.89 -28.24
CA ARG A 60 -2.34 -7.70 -28.80
C ARG A 60 -3.39 -7.58 -27.70
N CYS A 61 -4.15 -6.50 -27.74
CA CYS A 61 -5.31 -6.28 -26.91
C CYS A 61 -6.51 -7.05 -27.47
N GLU A 62 -7.07 -7.95 -26.67
CA GLU A 62 -8.25 -8.75 -27.05
C GLU A 62 -9.52 -7.91 -27.24
N ASP A 63 -9.56 -6.70 -26.68
CA ASP A 63 -10.75 -5.85 -26.65
C ASP A 63 -10.86 -4.93 -27.88
N CYS A 64 -9.74 -4.35 -28.31
CA CYS A 64 -9.72 -3.37 -29.40
C CYS A 64 -8.78 -3.75 -30.56
N GLY A 65 -8.09 -4.88 -30.47
CA GLY A 65 -7.18 -5.39 -31.50
C GLY A 65 -5.86 -4.63 -31.65
N ASN A 66 -5.57 -3.66 -30.79
CA ASN A 66 -4.31 -2.91 -30.81
C ASN A 66 -3.12 -3.81 -30.46
N ASP A 67 -1.98 -3.63 -31.13
CA ASP A 67 -0.79 -4.46 -30.93
C ASP A 67 0.22 -3.86 -29.94
N THR A 68 -0.02 -2.66 -29.43
CA THR A 68 0.90 -1.98 -28.51
C THR A 68 0.28 -1.82 -27.12
N ALA A 69 1.04 -2.19 -26.08
CA ALA A 69 0.65 -2.02 -24.69
C ALA A 69 1.80 -1.47 -23.86
N TYR A 70 1.51 -0.58 -22.91
CA TYR A 70 2.42 -0.26 -21.82
C TYR A 70 2.58 -1.50 -20.94
N TRP A 71 3.76 -1.72 -20.36
CA TRP A 71 3.97 -2.83 -19.45
C TRP A 71 4.75 -2.43 -18.21
N TRP A 72 4.53 -3.15 -17.11
CA TRP A 72 5.28 -3.02 -15.87
C TRP A 72 5.26 -4.33 -15.08
N LEU A 73 6.20 -4.46 -14.15
CA LEU A 73 6.34 -5.63 -13.28
C LEU A 73 5.85 -5.26 -11.88
N ARG A 74 5.15 -6.19 -11.22
CA ARG A 74 4.72 -6.01 -9.84
C ARG A 74 4.80 -7.33 -9.07
N GLN A 75 5.46 -7.25 -7.92
CA GLN A 75 5.51 -8.32 -6.92
C GLN A 75 4.13 -8.38 -6.22
N LEU A 76 3.40 -9.47 -6.42
CA LEU A 76 2.08 -9.70 -5.81
C LEU A 76 2.13 -10.59 -4.57
N ARG A 77 3.21 -11.36 -4.38
CA ARG A 77 3.35 -12.36 -3.32
C ARG A 77 4.71 -12.23 -2.63
N SER A 78 5.06 -13.19 -1.76
CA SER A 78 6.32 -13.21 -1.01
C SER A 78 7.53 -13.22 -1.94
N ALA A 79 8.70 -12.85 -1.41
CA ALA A 79 9.95 -12.72 -2.16
C ALA A 79 10.42 -14.01 -2.87
N ASP A 80 9.86 -15.17 -2.51
CA ASP A 80 10.13 -16.48 -3.13
C ASP A 80 9.40 -16.70 -4.47
N GLU A 81 8.49 -15.81 -4.90
CA GLU A 81 7.73 -15.98 -6.16
C GLU A 81 8.14 -14.95 -7.23
N SER A 82 8.14 -15.40 -8.49
CA SER A 82 8.47 -14.56 -9.64
C SER A 82 7.53 -13.35 -9.79
N GLU A 83 8.08 -12.24 -10.27
CA GLU A 83 7.33 -11.03 -10.62
C GLU A 83 6.21 -11.30 -11.65
N VAL A 84 5.07 -10.63 -11.47
CA VAL A 84 3.97 -10.67 -12.44
C VAL A 84 4.06 -9.48 -13.38
N ARG A 85 4.05 -9.73 -14.68
CA ARG A 85 3.99 -8.71 -15.72
C ARG A 85 2.54 -8.28 -15.96
N PHE A 86 2.33 -6.97 -16.02
CA PHE A 86 1.06 -6.34 -16.34
C PHE A 86 1.20 -5.58 -17.66
N PHE A 87 0.11 -5.56 -18.42
CA PHE A 87 -0.01 -4.83 -19.67
C PHE A 87 -1.21 -3.89 -19.62
N ARG A 88 -1.09 -2.72 -20.25
CA ARG A 88 -2.19 -1.77 -20.45
C ARG A 88 -2.21 -1.32 -21.91
N CYS A 89 -3.32 -1.54 -22.60
CA CYS A 89 -3.48 -1.13 -23.99
C CYS A 89 -3.28 0.38 -24.14
N THR A 90 -2.45 0.80 -25.09
CA THR A 90 -2.22 2.23 -25.37
C THR A 90 -3.41 2.93 -26.02
N LYS A 91 -4.39 2.17 -26.53
CA LYS A 91 -5.57 2.68 -27.24
C LYS A 91 -6.84 2.70 -26.38
N CYS A 92 -7.18 1.58 -25.73
CA CYS A 92 -8.43 1.46 -24.95
C CYS A 92 -8.22 1.47 -23.42
N GLY A 93 -6.97 1.48 -22.94
CA GLY A 93 -6.66 1.53 -21.51
C GLY A 93 -6.96 0.23 -20.75
N LYS A 94 -7.46 -0.82 -21.41
CA LYS A 94 -7.69 -2.13 -20.77
C LYS A 94 -6.37 -2.66 -20.20
N THR A 95 -6.40 -3.09 -18.96
CA THR A 95 -5.23 -3.65 -18.26
C THR A 95 -5.42 -5.14 -18.04
N TRP A 96 -4.42 -5.96 -18.36
CA TRP A 96 -4.42 -7.41 -18.14
C TRP A 96 -3.08 -7.89 -17.59
N ARG A 97 -3.07 -9.13 -17.10
CA ARG A 97 -1.89 -9.79 -16.51
C ARG A 97 -1.33 -10.77 -17.53
N GLU A 98 -0.02 -10.95 -17.57
CA GLU A 98 0.60 -12.09 -18.26
C GLU A 98 0.27 -13.35 -17.45
N TYR A 99 -0.47 -14.27 -18.06
CA TYR A 99 -0.65 -15.62 -17.53
C TYR A 99 0.25 -16.51 -18.40
N ASN A 100 1.35 -17.00 -17.81
CA ASN A 100 2.11 -18.11 -18.40
C ASN A 100 1.25 -19.37 -18.44
#